data_AF-A0A1T4RRT8-F1
#
_entry.id   AF-A0A1T4RRT8-F1
#
_cell.length_a   1.000
_cell.length_b   1.000
_cell.length_c   1.000
_cell.angle_alpha   90.00
_cell.angle_beta   90.00
_cell.angle_gamma   90.00
#
_symmetry.space_group_name_H-M   'P 1'
#
loop_
_entity.id
_entity.type
_entity.pdbx_description
1 polymer ?
#
loop_
_entity_poly.entity_id
_entity_poly.type
_entity_poly.pdbx_seq_one_letter_code
_entity_poly.pdbx_strand_id
1 'polypeptide(L)' 'MFSFQSRALRGDETDYAEFYELVVLEDISVEQGSIIPWFNQTGQGTQIMFSEDIEELIKEGKIEIRNLKKIK' A
#
# COMPACT_ATOMS: atom_id res chain seq x y z
N MET A 1 8.96 10.55 2.16
CA MET A 1 8.99 9.11 1.79
C MET A 1 8.74 8.31 3.06
N PHE A 2 7.70 7.48 3.09
CA PHE A 2 7.35 6.65 4.24
C PHE A 2 8.26 5.41 4.28
N SER A 3 8.88 5.14 5.43
CA SER A 3 9.74 3.96 5.61
C SER A 3 8.92 2.67 5.72
N PHE A 4 9.54 1.51 5.55
CA PHE A 4 8.87 0.22 5.75
C PHE A 4 8.32 0.08 7.19
N GLN A 5 9.08 0.52 8.19
CA GLN A 5 8.68 0.48 9.60
C GLN A 5 7.41 1.29 9.88
N SER A 6 7.16 2.35 9.10
CA SER A 6 5.95 3.15 9.26
C SER A 6 4.66 2.44 8.85
N ARG A 7 4.78 1.32 8.14
CA ARG A 7 3.66 0.51 7.63
C ARG A 7 3.18 -0.56 8.62
N ALA A 8 3.93 -0.78 9.71
CA ALA A 8 3.64 -1.80 10.71
C ALA A 8 3.35 -3.20 10.14
N LEU A 9 4.09 -3.58 9.10
CA LEU A 9 4.01 -4.90 8.47
C LEU A 9 4.96 -5.90 9.15
N ARG A 10 4.66 -7.19 9.01
CA ARG A 10 5.42 -8.26 9.67
C ARG A 10 6.75 -8.52 8.97
N GLY A 11 7.83 -8.63 9.73
CA GLY A 11 9.16 -8.92 9.21
C GLY A 11 9.86 -7.68 8.66
N ASP A 12 10.68 -7.86 7.63
CA ASP A 12 11.47 -6.83 6.96
C ASP A 12 11.02 -6.60 5.52
N GLU A 13 11.41 -5.46 4.91
CA GLU A 13 11.05 -5.12 3.52
C GLU A 13 11.47 -6.23 2.52
N THR A 14 12.62 -6.85 2.77
CA THR A 14 13.16 -7.93 1.94
C THR A 14 12.40 -9.25 2.06
N ASP A 15 11.47 -9.38 3.01
CA ASP A 15 10.67 -10.60 3.15
C ASP A 15 9.54 -10.68 2.12
N TYR A 16 9.14 -9.53 1.57
CA TYR A 16 8.04 -9.40 0.62
C TYR A 16 8.53 -9.72 -0.80
N ALA A 17 7.63 -10.19 -1.66
CA ALA A 17 7.98 -10.55 -3.04
C ALA A 17 8.10 -9.31 -3.93
N GLU A 18 7.21 -8.34 -3.74
CA GLU A 18 6.99 -7.26 -4.70
C GLU A 18 6.64 -5.95 -3.98
N PHE A 19 7.00 -4.84 -4.62
CA PHE A 19 6.60 -3.50 -4.26
C PHE A 19 5.96 -2.82 -5.47
N TYR A 20 4.78 -2.23 -5.24
CA TYR A 20 3.95 -1.61 -6.25
C TYR A 20 3.86 -0.10 -5.98
N GLU A 21 4.05 0.70 -7.02
CA GLU A 21 3.63 2.10 -7.02
C GLU A 21 2.36 2.23 -7.86
N LEU A 22 1.30 2.73 -7.24
CA LEU A 22 -0.01 2.90 -7.86
C LEU A 22 -0.26 4.38 -8.16
N VAL A 23 -0.96 4.67 -9.26
CA VAL A 23 -1.48 5.99 -9.60
C VAL A 23 -2.99 5.91 -9.67
N VAL A 24 -3.66 6.83 -8.99
CA VAL A 24 -5.11 7.00 -9.06
C VAL A 24 -5.43 7.87 -10.29
N LEU A 25 -6.24 7.32 -11.20
CA LEU A 25 -6.60 7.96 -12.47
C LEU A 25 -7.98 8.63 -12.42
N GLU A 26 -8.86 8.14 -11.55
CA GLU A 26 -10.20 8.68 -11.32
C GLU A 26 -10.47 8.84 -9.82
N ASP A 27 -11.46 9.65 -9.45
CA ASP A 27 -11.84 9.83 -8.04
C ASP A 27 -12.41 8.52 -7.47
N ILE A 28 -11.82 8.03 -6.37
CA ILE A 28 -12.21 6.79 -5.68
C ILE A 28 -12.52 7.12 -4.22
N SER A 29 -13.66 6.63 -3.73
CA SER A 29 -13.98 6.73 -2.31
C SER A 29 -13.10 5.78 -1.50
N VAL A 30 -12.43 6.30 -0.48
CA VAL A 30 -11.53 5.52 0.36
C VAL A 30 -11.71 5.88 1.83
N GLU A 31 -11.39 4.94 2.70
CA GLU A 31 -11.18 5.21 4.12
C GLU A 31 -9.69 5.46 4.37
N GLN A 32 -9.38 6.52 5.12
CA GLN A 32 -8.01 6.86 5.48
C GLN A 32 -7.83 6.82 6.99
N GLY A 33 -6.71 6.27 7.45
CA GLY A 33 -6.39 6.21 8.87
C GLY A 33 -4.90 6.22 9.16
N SER A 34 -4.55 6.54 10.40
CA SER A 34 -3.19 6.37 10.90
C SER A 34 -2.92 4.91 11.24
N ILE A 35 -1.73 4.44 10.90
CA ILE A 35 -1.26 3.09 11.21
C ILE A 35 -0.80 3.03 12.66
N ILE A 36 -1.35 2.12 13.46
CA ILE A 36 -0.92 1.90 14.84
C ILE A 36 0.43 1.14 14.88
N PRO A 37 1.23 1.30 15.95
CA PRO A 37 2.40 0.44 16.16
C PRO A 37 1.98 -1.03 16.25
N TRP A 38 2.63 -1.90 15.47
CA TRP A 38 2.37 -3.35 15.45
C TRP A 38 3.59 -4.12 14.96
N PHE A 39 3.67 -5.43 15.20
CA PHE A 39 4.80 -6.29 14.80
C PHE A 39 6.21 -5.76 15.18
N ASN A 40 6.32 -5.07 16.33
CA ASN A 40 7.56 -4.41 16.78
C ASN A 40 8.08 -3.33 15.81
N GLN A 41 7.20 -2.79 14.97
CA GLN A 41 7.45 -1.68 14.07
C GLN A 41 6.77 -0.41 14.61
N THR A 42 7.27 0.76 14.22
CA THR A 42 6.81 2.05 14.74
C THR A 42 5.38 2.40 14.33
N GLY A 43 4.94 1.96 13.14
CA GLY A 43 3.71 2.46 12.56
C GLY A 43 3.79 3.97 12.32
N GLN A 44 2.68 4.69 12.56
CA GLN A 44 2.53 6.13 12.37
C GLN A 44 2.55 6.61 10.91
N GLY A 45 2.59 5.68 9.95
CA GLY A 45 2.25 5.97 8.57
C GLY A 45 0.76 6.25 8.40
N THR A 46 0.38 6.60 7.18
CA THR A 46 -1.02 6.68 6.75
C THR A 46 -1.34 5.46 5.92
N GLN A 47 -2.46 4.80 6.20
CA GLN A 47 -3.03 3.74 5.37
C GLN A 47 -4.31 4.22 4.72
N ILE A 48 -4.58 3.65 3.55
CA ILE A 48 -5.79 3.85 2.77
C ILE A 48 -6.43 2.48 2.57
N MET A 49 -7.72 2.36 2.85
CA MET A 49 -8.52 1.19 2.58
C MET A 49 -9.50 1.53 1.46
N PHE A 50 -9.37 0.83 0.35
CA PHE A 50 -10.31 0.93 -0.75
C PHE A 50 -11.60 0.17 -0.41
N SER A 51 -12.74 0.64 -0.93
CA SER A 51 -14.01 -0.08 -0.82
C SER A 51 -14.09 -1.32 -1.72
N GLU A 52 -13.19 -1.41 -2.70
CA GLU A 52 -13.10 -2.45 -3.72
C GLU A 52 -11.67 -3.02 -3.74
N ASP A 53 -11.51 -4.24 -4.24
CA ASP A 53 -10.20 -4.87 -4.39
C ASP A 53 -9.33 -4.10 -5.41
N ILE A 54 -8.02 -4.04 -5.16
CA ILE A 54 -7.07 -3.30 -6.02
C ILE A 54 -7.10 -3.84 -7.45
N GLU A 55 -7.24 -5.16 -7.63
CA GLU A 55 -7.30 -5.81 -8.93
C GLU A 55 -8.51 -5.36 -9.76
N GLU A 56 -9.68 -5.18 -9.13
CA GLU A 56 -10.87 -4.70 -9.84
C GLU A 56 -10.74 -3.21 -10.17
N LEU A 57 -10.20 -2.39 -9.27
CA LEU A 57 -9.92 -0.98 -9.54
C LEU A 57 -8.93 -0.81 -10.71
N ILE A 58 -7.96 -1.70 -10.87
CA ILE A 58 -7.03 -1.71 -12.01
C ILE A 58 -7.76 -2.09 -13.30
N LYS A 59 -8.57 -3.14 -13.27
CA LYS A 59 -9.33 -3.63 -14.44
C LYS A 59 -10.37 -2.63 -14.92
N GLU A 60 -10.98 -1.87 -14.00
CA GLU A 60 -11.88 -0.77 -14.33
C GLU A 60 -11.15 0.48 -14.85
N GLY A 61 -9.82 0.51 -14.77
CA GLY A 61 -9.00 1.64 -15.21
C GLY A 61 -8.98 2.82 -14.24
N LYS A 62 -9.47 2.66 -13.01
CA LYS A 62 -9.47 3.71 -11.98
C LYS A 62 -8.10 3.88 -11.32
N ILE A 63 -7.29 2.81 -11.31
CA ILE A 63 -5.92 2.80 -10.78
C ILE A 63 -4.99 2.14 -11.82
N GLU A 64 -3.74 2.60 -11.89
CA GLU A 64 -2.71 1.96 -12.69
C GLU A 64 -1.46 1.65 -11.85
N ILE A 65 -0.80 0.51 -12.13
CA ILE A 65 0.52 0.20 -11.58
C ILE A 65 1.57 0.96 -12.42
N ARG A 66 2.16 2.00 -11.84
CA ARG A 66 3.21 2.78 -12.50
C ARG A 66 4.57 2.07 -12.45
N ASN A 67 4.87 1.43 -11.32
CA ASN A 67 6.11 0.69 -11.13
C ASN A 67 5.87 -0.62 -10.37
N LEU A 68 6.47 -1.70 -10.87
CA LEU A 68 6.58 -2.98 -10.18
C LEU A 68 8.06 -3.23 -9.89
N LYS A 69 8.42 -3.36 -8.61
CA LYS A 69 9.75 -3.78 -8.20
C LYS A 69 9.65 -5.16 -7.56
N LYS A 70 10.27 -6.16 -8.21
CA LYS A 70 10.51 -7.46 -7.57
C LYS A 70 11.59 -7.31 -6.52
N ILE A 71 11.31 -7.81 -5.33
CA ILE A 71 12.21 -7.83 -4.18
C ILE A 71 12.84 -9.23 -4.04
N LYS A 72 12.10 -10.28 -4.40
CA LYS A 72 12.57 -11.67 -4.48
C LYS A 72 12.54 -12.20 -5.91
#